data_AF-A0A9Q5JKP5-F1
#
_entry.id   AF-A0A9Q5JKP5-F1
#
_cell.length_a   1.000
_cell.length_b   1.000
_cell.length_c   1.000
_cell.angle_alpha   90.00
_cell.angle_beta   90.00
_cell.angle_gamma   90.00
#
_symmetry.space_group_name_H-M   'P 1'
#
loop_
_entity.id
_entity.type
_entity.pdbx_description
1 polymer ?
#
loop_
_entity_poly.entity_id
_entity_poly.type
_entity_poly.pdbx_seq_one_letter_code
_entity_poly.pdbx_strand_id
1 'polypeptide(L)'
;MKTAIKILVSLIAFVILVICALFGYSKIKENENLKKQLSEKQSNHTNMDTTSSQQTETATEQTTNENNNNESENEIPNTKVTRDNVFDYVIKGINDSDGDASLIRFQEPTYEANSDRWFIVATNKSGVGTTYKIYVDNTGHVTIYEGVNDNVVVNEDVSLN
;
A
#
# COMPACT_ATOMS: atom_id res chain seq x y z
N MET A 1 -40.44 17.94 -40.37
CA MET A 1 -39.13 17.26 -40.23
C MET A 1 -38.17 17.99 -39.29
N LYS A 2 -37.87 19.28 -39.48
CA LYS A 2 -36.92 20.02 -38.62
C LYS A 2 -37.29 20.05 -37.13
N THR A 3 -38.59 20.13 -36.80
CA THR A 3 -39.08 20.14 -35.41
C THR A 3 -38.91 18.78 -34.72
N ALA A 4 -39.18 17.68 -35.42
CA ALA A 4 -39.01 16.33 -34.89
C ALA A 4 -37.54 15.98 -34.61
N ILE A 5 -36.62 16.43 -35.48
CA ILE A 5 -35.18 16.26 -35.28
C ILE A 5 -34.69 17.04 -34.06
N LYS A 6 -35.18 18.27 -33.84
CA LYS A 6 -34.82 19.06 -32.65
C LYS A 6 -35.27 18.40 -31.34
N ILE A 7 -36.48 17.81 -31.33
CA ILE A 7 -37.01 17.10 -30.17
C ILE A 7 -36.16 15.85 -29.87
N LEU A 8 -35.77 15.10 -30.90
CA LEU A 8 -34.94 13.90 -30.72
C LEU A 8 -33.54 14.23 -30.16
N VAL A 9 -32.88 15.27 -30.68
CA VAL A 9 -31.57 15.72 -30.18
C VAL A 9 -31.67 16.22 -28.74
N SER A 10 -32.74 16.95 -28.40
CA SER A 10 -32.98 17.41 -27.03
C SER A 10 -33.18 16.25 -26.05
N LEU A 11 -33.85 15.17 -26.47
CA LEU A 11 -34.07 13.99 -25.64
C LEU A 11 -32.75 13.26 -25.33
N ILE A 12 -31.90 13.08 -26.35
CA ILE A 12 -30.60 12.42 -26.20
C ILE A 12 -29.68 13.22 -25.26
N ALA A 13 -29.66 14.55 -25.40
CA ALA A 13 -28.88 15.41 -24.51
C ALA A 13 -29.32 15.29 -23.04
N PHE A 14 -30.63 15.15 -22.78
CA PHE A 14 -31.16 15.00 -21.43
C PHE A 14 -30.77 13.66 -20.79
N VAL A 15 -30.76 12.57 -21.56
CA VAL A 15 -30.33 11.25 -21.09
C VAL A 15 -28.85 11.25 -20.67
N ILE A 16 -27.99 11.88 -21.46
CA ILE A 16 -26.55 11.99 -21.16
C ILE A 16 -26.35 12.78 -19.86
N LEU A 17 -27.09 13.87 -19.67
CA LEU A 17 -26.98 14.74 -18.49
C LEU A 17 -27.35 13.99 -17.19
N VAL A 18 -28.40 13.17 -17.22
CA VAL A 18 -28.81 12.33 -16.07
C VAL A 18 -27.74 11.28 -15.73
N ILE A 19 -27.13 10.64 -16.73
CA ILE A 19 -26.07 9.65 -16.51
C ILE A 19 -24.83 10.31 -15.87
N CYS A 20 -24.42 11.49 -16.36
CA CYS A 20 -23.30 12.23 -15.79
C CYS A 20 -23.57 12.67 -14.34
N ALA A 21 -24.79 13.11 -14.03
CA ALA A 21 -25.17 13.50 -12.67
C ALA A 21 -25.16 12.31 -11.70
N LEU A 22 -25.65 11.14 -12.11
CA LEU A 22 -25.62 9.93 -11.29
C LEU A 22 -24.20 9.41 -11.03
N PHE A 23 -23.33 9.41 -12.05
CA PHE A 23 -21.95 8.96 -11.90
C PHE A 23 -21.13 9.93 -11.03
N GLY A 24 -21.31 11.24 -11.21
CA GLY A 24 -20.67 12.27 -10.38
C GLY A 24 -21.09 12.19 -8.91
N TYR A 25 -22.39 11.98 -8.64
CA TYR A 25 -22.89 11.89 -7.26
C TYR A 25 -22.37 10.65 -6.52
N SER A 26 -22.27 9.50 -7.20
CA SER A 26 -21.70 8.27 -6.63
C SER A 26 -20.25 8.44 -6.19
N LYS A 27 -19.42 9.13 -6.99
CA LYS A 27 -18.01 9.43 -6.66
C LYS A 27 -17.87 10.39 -5.47
N ILE A 28 -18.78 11.36 -5.31
CA ILE A 28 -18.76 12.31 -4.19
C ILE A 28 -19.15 11.62 -2.88
N LYS A 29 -20.19 10.77 -2.90
CA LYS A 29 -20.67 10.06 -1.71
C LYS A 29 -19.66 9.05 -1.15
N GLU A 30 -18.87 8.43 -2.02
CA GLU A 30 -17.76 7.55 -1.63
C GLU A 30 -16.70 8.34 -0.84
N ASN A 31 -16.33 9.53 -1.31
CA ASN A 31 -15.32 10.38 -0.66
C ASN A 31 -15.77 10.88 0.73
N GLU A 32 -17.04 11.27 0.89
CA GLU A 32 -17.58 11.66 2.20
C GLU A 32 -17.56 10.52 3.23
N ASN A 33 -17.81 9.28 2.78
CA ASN A 33 -17.77 8.11 3.67
C ASN A 33 -16.34 7.81 4.13
N LEU A 34 -15.35 7.89 3.23
CA LEU A 34 -13.93 7.74 3.57
C LEU A 34 -13.46 8.82 4.56
N LYS A 35 -13.90 10.08 4.37
CA LYS A 35 -13.57 11.19 5.27
C LYS A 35 -14.13 10.98 6.69
N LYS A 36 -15.35 10.44 6.79
CA LYS A 36 -15.99 10.15 8.08
C LYS A 36 -15.28 9.02 8.83
N GLN A 37 -14.89 7.94 8.13
CA GLN A 37 -14.12 6.85 8.73
C GLN A 37 -12.71 7.28 9.20
N LEU A 38 -12.06 8.19 8.45
CA LEU A 38 -10.75 8.72 8.83
C LEU A 38 -10.83 9.61 10.09
N SER A 39 -11.90 10.40 10.23
CA SER A 39 -12.13 11.23 11.41
C SER A 39 -12.51 10.43 12.67
N GLU A 40 -13.25 9.32 12.51
CA GLU A 40 -13.57 8.42 13.63
C GLU A 40 -12.32 7.66 14.12
N LYS A 41 -11.39 7.31 13.22
CA LYS A 41 -10.12 6.65 13.58
C LYS A 41 -9.13 7.57 14.31
N GLN A 42 -9.24 8.90 14.14
CA GLN A 42 -8.38 9.89 14.78
C GLN A 42 -8.87 10.31 16.18
N SER A 43 -10.16 10.11 16.50
CA SER A 43 -10.74 10.52 17.79
C SER A 43 -10.44 9.57 18.97
N ASN A 44 -9.83 8.41 18.74
CA ASN A 44 -9.53 7.43 19.80
C ASN A 44 -8.11 7.48 20.37
N HIS A 45 -7.35 8.56 20.09
CA HIS A 45 -6.04 8.74 20.71
C HIS A 45 -5.95 10.13 21.37
N THR A 46 -6.65 10.30 22.48
CA THR A 46 -6.43 11.42 23.41
C THR A 46 -6.63 10.94 24.84
N ASN A 47 -5.58 10.35 25.40
CA ASN A 47 -5.06 10.61 26.74
C ASN A 47 -4.24 9.41 27.20
N MET A 48 -2.92 9.61 27.31
CA MET A 48 -2.18 9.20 28.50
C MET A 48 -0.96 10.09 28.60
N ASP A 49 -0.99 10.84 29.69
CA ASP A 49 -0.02 11.79 30.21
C ASP A 49 1.33 11.11 30.47
N THR A 50 2.46 11.74 30.12
CA THR A 50 3.71 11.63 30.91
C THR A 50 4.64 12.81 30.60
N THR A 51 5.00 13.48 31.68
CA THR A 51 5.94 14.60 31.79
C THR A 51 7.41 14.15 31.70
N SER A 52 8.23 15.00 31.06
CA SER A 52 9.66 15.27 31.27
C SER A 52 10.74 14.32 30.71
N SER A 53 11.51 14.91 29.77
CA SER A 53 12.97 14.93 29.63
C SER A 53 13.75 13.60 29.67
N GLN A 54 14.41 13.20 28.58
CA GLN A 54 15.80 13.56 28.27
C GLN A 54 16.27 12.82 27.01
N GLN A 55 16.90 13.58 26.12
CA GLN A 55 17.65 13.13 24.95
C GLN A 55 18.90 12.36 25.39
N THR A 56 19.10 11.13 24.91
CA THR A 56 20.45 10.57 24.71
C THR A 56 20.44 9.47 23.65
N GLU A 57 21.30 9.64 22.64
CA GLU A 57 21.80 8.57 21.76
C GLU A 57 22.50 7.50 22.59
N THR A 58 22.27 6.21 22.32
CA THR A 58 23.27 5.16 22.63
C THR A 58 23.05 3.96 21.73
N ALA A 59 24.09 3.64 20.96
CA ALA A 59 24.30 2.34 20.35
C ALA A 59 24.54 1.30 21.47
N THR A 60 23.90 0.13 21.37
CA THR A 60 24.26 -1.01 22.23
C THR A 60 24.10 -2.31 21.44
N GLU A 61 25.24 -2.96 21.21
CA GLU A 61 25.37 -4.38 20.92
C GLU A 61 24.90 -5.24 22.11
N GLN A 62 24.73 -6.54 21.85
CA GLN A 62 24.66 -7.65 22.83
C GLN A 62 23.28 -7.82 23.54
N THR A 63 22.72 -9.01 23.78
CA THR A 63 23.28 -10.36 23.95
C THR A 63 22.17 -11.40 23.78
N THR A 64 22.57 -12.61 23.37
CA THR A 64 21.97 -13.94 23.53
C THR A 64 20.91 -14.08 24.63
N ASN A 65 19.77 -14.66 24.28
CA ASN A 65 18.98 -15.47 25.20
C ASN A 65 18.65 -16.81 24.53
N GLU A 66 19.32 -17.86 25.01
CA GLU A 66 18.90 -19.24 24.84
C GLU A 66 17.54 -19.40 25.50
N ASN A 67 16.55 -19.93 24.76
CA ASN A 67 15.46 -20.64 25.40
C ASN A 67 15.10 -21.86 24.54
N ASN A 68 15.47 -23.02 25.05
CA ASN A 68 15.16 -24.33 24.50
C ASN A 68 13.68 -24.69 24.74
N ASN A 69 13.21 -25.60 23.87
CA ASN A 69 12.03 -26.48 23.99
C ASN A 69 10.72 -25.97 23.34
N ASN A 70 10.49 -26.34 22.08
CA ASN A 70 9.81 -27.61 21.77
C ASN A 70 9.83 -27.87 20.26
N GLU A 71 10.54 -28.91 19.88
CA GLU A 71 10.64 -29.46 18.54
C GLU A 71 9.30 -30.14 18.20
N SER A 72 8.42 -29.42 17.49
CA SER A 72 7.54 -30.04 16.52
C SER A 72 8.20 -29.82 15.18
N GLU A 73 8.73 -30.88 14.61
CA GLU A 73 9.18 -31.00 13.23
C GLU A 73 7.95 -30.85 12.31
N ASN A 74 7.40 -29.64 12.28
CA ASN A 74 6.64 -29.14 11.16
C ASN A 74 7.70 -28.52 10.26
N GLU A 75 7.88 -29.02 9.04
CA GLU A 75 8.72 -28.37 8.04
C GLU A 75 8.32 -26.89 7.99
N ILE A 76 9.08 -26.03 8.68
CA ILE A 76 8.91 -24.58 8.60
C ILE A 76 9.25 -24.31 7.14
N PRO A 77 8.30 -23.88 6.29
CA PRO A 77 8.67 -23.45 4.96
C PRO A 77 9.76 -22.40 5.18
N ASN A 78 10.98 -22.65 4.70
CA ASN A 78 12.12 -21.75 4.88
C ASN A 78 11.75 -20.40 4.26
N THR A 79 11.04 -19.57 5.01
CA THR A 79 10.44 -18.34 4.53
C THR A 79 11.55 -17.32 4.64
N LYS A 80 12.23 -17.08 3.52
CA LYS A 80 13.34 -16.13 3.43
C LYS A 80 12.87 -14.70 3.77
N VAL A 81 11.58 -14.43 3.52
CA VAL A 81 10.93 -13.14 3.72
C VAL A 81 10.00 -13.17 4.93
N THR A 82 10.24 -12.25 5.85
CA THR A 82 9.48 -12.04 7.10
C THR A 82 8.98 -10.60 7.18
N ARG A 83 8.16 -10.29 8.19
CA ARG A 83 7.69 -8.92 8.43
C ARG A 83 8.86 -7.94 8.63
N ASP A 84 9.95 -8.43 9.22
CA ASP A 84 11.08 -7.61 9.64
C ASP A 84 11.98 -7.23 8.45
N ASN A 85 12.06 -8.09 7.43
CA ASN A 85 12.97 -7.88 6.30
C ASN A 85 12.26 -7.60 4.96
N VAL A 86 10.92 -7.67 4.90
CA VAL A 86 10.16 -7.46 3.65
C VAL A 86 10.48 -6.12 2.98
N PHE A 87 10.68 -5.07 3.77
CA PHE A 87 11.04 -3.76 3.22
C PHE A 87 12.44 -3.73 2.63
N ASP A 88 13.38 -4.51 3.16
CA ASP A 88 14.74 -4.59 2.61
C ASP A 88 14.71 -5.14 1.19
N TYR A 89 13.89 -6.16 0.93
CA TYR A 89 13.67 -6.71 -0.41
C TYR A 89 13.09 -5.65 -1.35
N VAL A 90 12.07 -4.91 -0.92
CA VAL A 90 11.45 -3.86 -1.74
C VAL A 90 12.43 -2.74 -2.05
N ILE A 91 13.14 -2.23 -1.04
CA ILE A 91 14.09 -1.13 -1.18
C ILE A 91 15.22 -1.54 -2.13
N LYS A 92 15.78 -2.74 -1.93
CA LYS A 92 16.83 -3.26 -2.80
C LYS A 92 16.30 -3.48 -4.22
N GLY A 93 15.13 -4.08 -4.40
CA GLY A 93 14.52 -4.30 -5.72
C GLY A 93 14.28 -3.01 -6.50
N ILE A 94 13.84 -1.93 -5.82
CA ILE A 94 13.68 -0.61 -6.45
C ILE A 94 15.04 -0.05 -6.87
N ASN A 95 16.03 -0.06 -5.95
CA ASN A 95 17.34 0.54 -6.20
C ASN A 95 18.16 -0.23 -7.24
N ASP A 96 17.99 -1.56 -7.32
CA ASP A 96 18.62 -2.40 -8.35
C ASP A 96 17.98 -2.21 -9.73
N SER A 97 16.73 -1.71 -9.79
CA SER A 97 15.97 -1.49 -11.03
C SER A 97 16.01 -0.03 -11.52
N ASP A 98 17.13 0.67 -11.30
CA ASP A 98 17.34 2.10 -11.62
C ASP A 98 16.36 3.09 -10.93
N GLY A 99 15.60 2.63 -9.93
CA GLY A 99 14.70 3.45 -9.12
C GLY A 99 15.38 4.06 -7.89
N ASP A 100 14.66 4.95 -7.19
CA ASP A 100 15.10 5.52 -5.91
C ASP A 100 14.02 5.29 -4.84
N ALA A 101 14.24 4.31 -3.97
CA ALA A 101 13.31 3.96 -2.90
C ALA A 101 13.14 5.09 -1.87
N SER A 102 14.09 6.03 -1.76
CA SER A 102 14.01 7.15 -0.81
C SER A 102 12.91 8.17 -1.16
N LEU A 103 12.46 8.15 -2.42
CA LEU A 103 11.36 8.96 -2.95
C LEU A 103 9.99 8.31 -2.75
N ILE A 104 9.95 7.11 -2.17
CA ILE A 104 8.73 6.33 -1.98
C ILE A 104 8.33 6.35 -0.50
N ARG A 105 7.02 6.46 -0.25
CA ARG A 105 6.43 6.31 1.07
C ARG A 105 5.63 5.02 1.12
N PHE A 106 6.14 4.07 1.87
CA PHE A 106 5.52 2.77 2.08
C PHE A 106 4.47 2.82 3.20
N GLN A 107 3.40 2.04 3.04
CA GLN A 107 2.46 1.70 4.11
C GLN A 107 2.89 0.38 4.77
N GLU A 108 2.31 0.09 5.94
CA GLU A 108 2.56 -1.15 6.67
C GLU A 108 2.29 -2.39 5.80
N PRO A 109 3.17 -3.41 5.84
CA PRO A 109 3.02 -4.62 5.04
C PRO A 109 1.92 -5.49 5.63
N THR A 110 1.12 -6.09 4.75
CA THR A 110 0.10 -7.07 5.10
C THR A 110 0.46 -8.41 4.48
N TYR A 111 0.40 -9.49 5.25
CA TYR A 111 0.66 -10.83 4.74
C TYR A 111 -0.62 -11.43 4.17
N GLU A 112 -0.55 -11.90 2.92
CA GLU A 112 -1.65 -12.53 2.18
C GLU A 112 -1.49 -14.06 2.20
N ALA A 113 -2.05 -14.71 3.22
CA ALA A 113 -1.90 -16.16 3.43
C ALA A 113 -2.37 -17.03 2.24
N ASN A 114 -3.33 -16.55 1.43
CA ASN A 114 -3.84 -17.30 0.28
C ASN A 114 -2.84 -17.38 -0.90
N SER A 115 -1.86 -16.48 -0.93
CA SER A 115 -0.88 -16.38 -2.02
C SER A 115 0.55 -16.40 -1.50
N ASP A 116 0.74 -16.71 -0.21
CA ASP A 116 2.02 -16.80 0.50
C ASP A 116 2.97 -15.64 0.17
N ARG A 117 2.45 -14.41 0.23
CA ARG A 117 3.18 -13.20 -0.13
C ARG A 117 2.82 -12.02 0.74
N TRP A 118 3.76 -11.09 0.84
CA TRP A 118 3.55 -9.79 1.46
C TRP A 118 3.01 -8.80 0.43
N PHE A 119 2.03 -8.01 0.83
CA PHE A 119 1.47 -6.91 0.07
C PHE A 119 1.76 -5.59 0.75
N ILE A 120 2.27 -4.63 -0.02
CA ILE A 120 2.60 -3.28 0.43
C ILE A 120 1.98 -2.28 -0.55
N VAL A 121 1.25 -1.31 -0.02
CA VAL A 121 0.85 -0.12 -0.79
C VAL A 121 1.88 0.96 -0.58
N ALA A 122 2.28 1.64 -1.65
CA ALA A 122 3.19 2.78 -1.56
C ALA A 122 2.74 3.96 -2.42
N THR A 123 3.25 5.15 -2.11
CA THR A 123 2.96 6.39 -2.85
C THR A 123 4.22 7.20 -3.05
N ASN A 124 4.24 8.06 -4.08
CA ASN A 124 5.32 9.03 -4.23
C ASN A 124 5.35 10.01 -3.03
N LYS A 125 6.54 10.26 -2.47
CA LYS A 125 6.75 11.12 -1.31
C LYS A 125 6.46 12.60 -1.58
N SER A 126 6.53 13.05 -2.84
CA SER A 126 6.13 14.40 -3.25
C SER A 126 4.63 14.69 -3.04
N GLY A 127 3.82 13.66 -2.79
CA GLY A 127 2.37 13.79 -2.63
C GLY A 127 1.62 13.96 -3.95
N VAL A 128 2.33 13.98 -5.08
CA VAL A 128 1.77 14.04 -6.44
C VAL A 128 2.21 12.79 -7.18
N GLY A 129 1.32 12.22 -7.98
CA GLY A 129 1.63 11.09 -8.86
C GLY A 129 1.08 9.77 -8.36
N THR A 130 1.85 8.70 -8.62
CA THR A 130 1.31 7.35 -8.70
C THR A 130 1.28 6.60 -7.37
N THR A 131 0.28 5.71 -7.24
CA THR A 131 0.22 4.67 -6.20
C THR A 131 0.85 3.39 -6.72
N TYR A 132 1.63 2.73 -5.88
CA TYR A 132 2.26 1.45 -6.18
C TYR A 132 1.59 0.34 -5.39
N LYS A 133 1.40 -0.81 -6.05
CA LYS A 133 1.07 -2.08 -5.42
C LYS A 133 2.31 -2.95 -5.50
N ILE A 134 2.83 -3.35 -4.35
CA ILE A 134 4.08 -4.07 -4.25
C ILE A 134 3.77 -5.43 -3.63
N TYR A 135 4.35 -6.46 -4.23
CA TYR A 135 4.25 -7.81 -3.72
C TYR A 135 5.63 -8.43 -3.57
N VAL A 136 5.84 -9.12 -2.45
CA VAL A 136 7.07 -9.86 -2.17
C VAL A 136 6.71 -11.27 -1.76
N ASP A 137 7.14 -12.27 -2.53
CA ASP A 137 6.89 -13.67 -2.17
C ASP A 137 7.88 -14.20 -1.14
N ASN A 138 7.67 -15.43 -0.68
CA ASN A 138 8.51 -16.09 0.32
C ASN A 138 9.97 -16.34 -0.14
N THR A 139 10.27 -16.25 -1.44
CA THR A 139 11.61 -16.45 -2.03
C THR A 139 12.42 -15.16 -2.12
N GLY A 140 11.75 -14.01 -1.99
CA GLY A 140 12.35 -12.69 -2.19
C GLY A 140 12.13 -12.13 -3.59
N HIS A 141 11.21 -12.70 -4.39
CA HIS A 141 10.80 -12.11 -5.66
C HIS A 141 9.93 -10.88 -5.40
N VAL A 142 10.29 -9.75 -6.01
CA VAL A 142 9.61 -8.47 -5.85
C VAL A 142 8.91 -8.08 -7.15
N THR A 143 7.60 -7.90 -7.09
CA THR A 143 6.80 -7.34 -8.18
C THR A 143 6.21 -6.00 -7.77
N ILE A 144 6.42 -4.96 -8.57
CA ILE A 144 5.85 -3.62 -8.34
C ILE A 144 4.99 -3.23 -9.53
N TYR A 145 3.75 -2.88 -9.23
CA TYR A 145 2.80 -2.32 -10.18
C TYR A 145 2.62 -0.83 -9.92
N GLU A 146 2.65 -0.04 -10.99
CA GLU A 146 2.41 1.39 -10.99
C GLU A 146 1.00 1.72 -11.53
N GLY A 147 0.23 2.45 -10.73
CA GLY A 147 -0.97 3.16 -11.17
C GLY A 147 -2.22 2.30 -11.31
N VAL A 148 -3.25 2.88 -11.94
CA VAL A 148 -4.58 2.23 -12.07
C VAL A 148 -4.62 1.10 -13.10
N ASN A 149 -3.64 1.07 -14.01
CA ASN A 149 -3.54 0.06 -15.05
C ASN A 149 -2.67 -1.13 -14.63
N ASP A 150 -2.15 -1.11 -13.39
CA ASP A 150 -1.26 -2.13 -12.85
C ASP A 150 -0.10 -2.43 -13.82
N ASN A 151 0.61 -1.37 -14.26
CA ASN A 151 1.78 -1.53 -15.12
C ASN A 151 2.94 -2.08 -14.28
N VAL A 152 3.54 -3.21 -14.69
CA VAL A 152 4.71 -3.75 -13.99
C VAL A 152 5.91 -2.84 -14.24
N VAL A 153 6.53 -2.35 -13.16
CA VAL A 153 7.72 -1.49 -13.21
C VAL A 153 8.95 -2.13 -12.58
N VAL A 154 8.76 -3.12 -11.70
CA VAL A 154 9.82 -3.97 -11.16
C VAL A 154 9.31 -5.40 -11.11
N ASN A 155 10.14 -6.37 -11.50
CA ASN A 155 9.82 -7.79 -11.47
C ASN A 155 11.12 -8.61 -11.39
N GLU A 156 11.69 -8.69 -10.19
CA GLU A 156 13.07 -9.15 -9.99
C GLU A 156 13.18 -10.10 -8.80
N ASP A 157 14.08 -11.07 -8.90
CA ASP A 157 14.49 -11.92 -7.78
C ASP A 157 15.54 -11.18 -6.93
N VAL A 158 15.16 -10.78 -5.72
CA VAL A 158 16.03 -9.96 -4.86
C VAL A 158 16.72 -10.84 -3.81
N SER A 159 18.02 -10.57 -3.61
CA SER A 159 18.80 -11.22 -2.55
C SER A 159 19.53 -10.21 -1.68
N LEU A 160 19.42 -10.37 -0.36
CA LEU A 160 19.92 -9.44 0.68
C LEU A 160 21.34 -9.76 1.18
N ASN A 161 22.13 -10.45 0.36
CA ASN A 161 23.46 -10.98 0.70
C ASN A 161 24.41 -9.94 1.32
#